data_AF-A0A7X7DZI9-F1
#
_entry.id   AF-A0A7X7DZI9-F1
#
_cell.length_a   1.000
_cell.length_b   1.000
_cell.length_c   1.000
_cell.angle_alpha   90.00
_cell.angle_beta   90.00
_cell.angle_gamma   90.00
#
_symmetry.space_group_name_H-M   'P 1'
#
loop_
_entity.id
_entity.type
_entity.pdbx_description
1 polymer ?
#
loop_
_entity_poly.entity_id
_entity_poly.type
_entity_poly.pdbx_seq_one_letter_code
_entity_poly.pdbx_strand_id
1 'polypeptide(L)'
;MGIKVDLEKCIGCSLCVRACAQSAIQIVNKKAVIDMDKCNLCSACVEACKKYMAITISKDNAGTGVDLSLYKNVAVFVEQHNGEISGVSFEMLGEGRKLADQLGEKLLAIVLGHDMHKKADELVKFGADKVYYVDGANLVNFQ
;
A
#
# COMPACT_ATOMS: atom_id res chain seq x y z
N MET A 1 10.92 4.45 9.43
CA MET A 1 11.26 3.07 9.02
C MET A 1 12.76 2.99 9.00
N GLY A 2 13.34 2.04 9.75
CA GLY A 2 14.79 1.93 9.90
C GLY A 2 15.27 0.54 9.54
N ILE A 3 16.54 0.43 9.18
CA ILE A 3 17.24 -0.85 9.09
C ILE A 3 18.45 -0.81 10.02
N LYS A 4 18.64 -1.87 10.79
CA LYS A 4 19.69 -1.96 11.80
C LYS A 4 20.49 -3.24 11.61
N VAL A 5 21.80 -3.13 11.84
CA VAL A 5 22.70 -4.28 11.95
C VAL A 5 23.03 -4.51 13.42
N ASP A 6 22.71 -5.70 13.93
CA ASP A 6 23.18 -6.20 15.22
C ASP A 6 24.64 -6.64 15.07
N LEU A 7 25.54 -5.85 15.67
CA LEU A 7 26.97 -6.07 15.57
C LEU A 7 27.43 -7.32 16.32
N GLU A 8 26.68 -7.84 17.27
CA GLU A 8 27.07 -9.07 17.99
C GLU A 8 26.78 -10.31 17.14
N LYS A 9 25.62 -10.32 16.47
CA LYS A 9 25.19 -11.43 15.60
C LYS A 9 25.83 -11.40 14.21
N CYS A 10 26.24 -10.22 13.74
CA CYS A 10 26.83 -10.08 12.41
C CYS A 10 28.22 -10.73 12.36
N ILE A 11 28.37 -11.80 11.57
CA ILE A 11 29.65 -12.50 11.40
C ILE A 11 30.46 -12.05 10.17
N GLY A 12 29.96 -11.08 9.39
CA GLY A 12 30.66 -10.57 8.21
C GLY A 12 30.69 -11.52 7.00
N CYS A 13 29.72 -12.44 6.87
CA CYS A 13 29.70 -13.45 5.80
C CYS A 13 29.46 -12.92 4.37
N SER A 14 29.18 -11.62 4.21
CA SER A 14 28.98 -10.94 2.92
C SER A 14 27.79 -11.44 2.08
N LEU A 15 26.88 -12.24 2.65
CA LEU A 15 25.64 -12.66 1.95
C LEU A 15 24.71 -11.47 1.69
N CYS A 16 24.59 -10.55 2.66
CA CYS A 16 23.78 -9.35 2.52
C CYS A 16 24.29 -8.40 1.42
N VAL A 17 25.61 -8.31 1.22
CA VAL A 17 26.23 -7.51 0.14
C VAL A 17 25.76 -8.02 -1.23
N ARG A 18 25.83 -9.34 -1.44
CA ARG A 18 25.38 -9.98 -2.69
C ARG A 18 23.88 -9.84 -2.94
N ALA A 19 23.08 -9.83 -1.88
CA ALA A 19 21.64 -9.65 -1.97
C ALA A 19 21.21 -8.20 -2.26
N CYS A 20 22.10 -7.22 -2.07
CA CYS A 20 21.76 -5.80 -2.22
C CYS A 20 21.93 -5.32 -3.66
N ALA A 21 20.83 -5.25 -4.41
CA ALA A 21 20.82 -4.70 -5.77
C ALA A 21 21.27 -3.21 -5.83
N GLN A 22 21.11 -2.47 -4.74
CA GLN A 22 21.48 -1.06 -4.64
C GLN A 22 22.97 -0.84 -4.33
N SER A 23 23.74 -1.92 -4.11
CA SER A 23 25.13 -1.84 -3.65
C SER A 23 25.29 -0.96 -2.39
N ALA A 24 24.26 -0.93 -1.54
CA ALA A 24 24.18 -0.09 -0.35
C ALA A 24 24.88 -0.72 0.88
N ILE A 25 25.44 -1.92 0.77
CA ILE A 25 26.00 -2.66 1.91
C ILE A 25 27.47 -2.96 1.67
N GLN A 26 28.30 -2.64 2.65
CA GLN A 26 29.73 -2.97 2.66
C GLN A 26 30.10 -3.71 3.94
N ILE A 27 31.20 -4.46 3.92
CA ILE A 27 31.77 -5.06 5.13
C ILE A 27 32.95 -4.21 5.59
N VAL A 28 32.82 -3.61 6.76
CA VAL A 28 33.88 -2.84 7.43
C VAL A 28 34.14 -3.48 8.78
N ASN A 29 35.40 -3.77 9.12
CA ASN A 29 35.77 -4.42 10.40
C ASN A 29 35.00 -5.73 10.69
N LYS A 30 34.79 -6.56 9.66
CA LYS A 30 33.99 -7.81 9.72
C LYS A 30 32.50 -7.61 10.07
N LYS A 31 31.96 -6.38 9.95
CA LYS A 31 30.56 -6.06 10.19
C LYS A 31 29.93 -5.43 8.96
N ALA A 32 28.65 -5.72 8.75
CA ALA A 32 27.89 -5.07 7.68
C ALA A 32 27.59 -3.62 8.07
N VAL A 33 27.89 -2.70 7.16
CA VAL A 33 27.55 -1.28 7.25
C VAL A 33 26.64 -0.95 6.06
N ILE A 34 25.51 -0.32 6.35
CA ILE A 34 24.48 0.01 5.37
C ILE A 34 24.51 1.51 5.12
N ASP A 35 24.69 1.88 3.85
CA ASP A 35 24.58 3.24 3.33
C ASP A 35 23.09 3.58 3.17
N MET A 36 22.60 4.46 4.06
CA MET A 36 21.19 4.83 4.10
C MET A 36 20.78 5.74 2.95
N ASP A 37 21.72 6.39 2.26
CA ASP A 37 21.41 7.24 1.10
C ASP A 37 21.09 6.40 -0.15
N LYS A 38 21.55 5.14 -0.18
CA LYS A 38 21.28 4.18 -1.26
C LYS A 38 20.25 3.12 -0.91
N CYS A 39 19.99 2.91 0.38
CA CYS A 39 19.11 1.86 0.85
C CYS A 39 17.64 2.22 0.60
N ASN A 40 16.96 1.46 -0.26
CA ASN A 40 15.52 1.61 -0.51
C ASN A 40 14.63 0.74 0.40
N LEU A 41 15.21 0.12 1.44
CA LEU A 41 14.50 -0.70 2.42
C LEU A 41 13.73 -1.91 1.84
N CYS A 42 14.20 -2.48 0.72
CA CYS A 42 13.53 -3.61 0.05
C CYS A 42 13.57 -4.96 0.80
N SER A 43 14.21 -5.03 1.97
CA SER A 43 14.32 -6.22 2.85
C SER A 43 15.14 -7.42 2.34
N ALA A 44 15.73 -7.37 1.14
CA ALA A 44 16.52 -8.48 0.58
C ALA A 44 17.68 -8.94 1.48
N CYS A 45 18.36 -7.99 2.14
CA CYS A 45 19.45 -8.30 3.07
C CYS A 45 18.98 -8.93 4.39
N VAL A 46 17.72 -8.69 4.81
CA VAL A 46 17.13 -9.34 5.99
C VAL A 46 16.93 -10.82 5.71
N GLU A 47 16.34 -11.17 4.56
CA GLU A 47 16.14 -12.57 4.16
C GLU A 47 17.49 -13.28 3.98
N ALA A 48 18.47 -12.64 3.32
CA ALA A 48 19.81 -13.20 3.19
C ALA A 48 20.51 -13.43 4.55
N CYS A 49 20.16 -12.64 5.57
CA CYS A 49 20.72 -12.73 6.91
C CYS A 49 19.88 -13.61 7.87
N LYS A 50 18.82 -14.27 7.40
CA LYS A 50 17.87 -15.07 8.21
C LYS A 50 18.52 -16.07 9.16
N LYS A 51 19.64 -16.68 8.75
CA LYS A 51 20.42 -17.62 9.59
C LYS A 51 20.96 -16.98 10.87
N TYR A 52 21.41 -15.73 10.78
CA TYR A 52 22.09 -15.02 11.90
C TYR A 52 21.20 -13.97 12.55
N MET A 53 20.10 -13.57 11.88
CA MET A 53 19.17 -12.53 12.34
C MET A 53 19.90 -11.23 12.74
N ALA A 54 21.01 -10.93 12.07
CA ALA A 54 21.86 -9.79 12.37
C ALA A 54 21.43 -8.51 11.65
N ILE A 55 20.49 -8.58 10.72
CA ILE A 55 19.92 -7.40 10.04
C ILE A 55 18.42 -7.44 10.27
N THR A 56 17.87 -6.36 10.82
CA THR A 56 16.43 -6.21 11.07
C THR A 56 15.94 -4.89 10.50
N ILE A 57 14.72 -4.90 9.98
CA ILE A 57 14.00 -3.68 9.63
C ILE A 57 13.07 -3.36 10.80
N SER A 58 13.24 -2.20 11.40
CA SER A 58 12.24 -1.64 12.28
C SER A 58 11.17 -0.96 11.44
N LYS A 59 9.92 -1.41 11.62
CA LYS A 59 8.83 -0.45 11.59
C LYS A 59 9.06 0.39 12.82
N ASP A 60 9.60 1.59 12.65
CA ASP A 60 9.55 2.52 13.75
C ASP A 60 8.06 2.72 14.01
N ASN A 61 7.57 2.22 15.15
CA ASN A 61 6.30 2.67 15.73
C ASN A 61 6.44 4.12 16.25
N ALA A 62 7.38 4.90 15.70
CA ALA A 62 7.18 6.32 15.53
C ALA A 62 5.95 6.45 14.64
N GLY A 63 4.77 6.40 15.27
CA GLY A 63 3.54 6.89 14.66
C GLY A 63 3.91 8.18 13.98
N THR A 64 3.59 8.29 12.70
CA THR A 64 4.01 9.36 11.79
C THR A 64 3.48 10.75 12.20
N GLY A 65 3.15 10.98 13.47
CA GLY A 65 2.24 12.03 13.93
C GLY A 65 0.83 11.87 13.36
N VAL A 66 0.59 10.83 12.55
CA VAL A 66 -0.67 10.62 11.87
C VAL A 66 -1.58 9.88 12.83
N ASP A 67 -2.49 10.64 13.42
CA ASP A 67 -3.62 10.10 14.15
C ASP A 67 -4.54 9.38 13.17
N LEU A 68 -4.45 8.05 13.16
CA LEU A 68 -5.25 7.20 12.27
C LEU A 68 -6.75 7.27 12.61
N SER A 69 -7.13 7.74 13.80
CA SER A 69 -8.54 7.93 14.18
C SER A 69 -9.23 9.05 13.40
N LEU A 70 -8.44 9.91 12.73
CA LEU A 70 -8.96 10.96 11.86
C LEU A 70 -9.49 10.43 10.52
N TYR A 71 -9.06 9.23 10.11
CA TYR A 71 -9.51 8.64 8.85
C TYR A 71 -10.80 7.86 9.10
N LYS A 72 -11.78 8.11 8.25
CA LYS A 72 -13.14 7.61 8.37
C LYS A 72 -13.63 7.08 7.04
N ASN A 73 -14.74 6.33 7.08
CA ASN A 73 -15.39 5.72 5.93
C ASN A 73 -14.64 4.52 5.32
N VAL A 74 -15.37 3.74 4.55
CA VAL A 74 -14.88 2.69 3.66
C VAL A 74 -15.02 3.21 2.23
N ALA A 75 -13.99 3.08 1.40
CA ALA A 75 -14.05 3.51 0.00
C ALA A 75 -13.91 2.31 -0.94
N VAL A 76 -14.80 2.21 -1.91
CA VAL A 76 -14.74 1.25 -3.01
C VAL A 76 -14.48 2.00 -4.30
N PHE A 77 -13.40 1.62 -4.98
CA PHE A 77 -13.15 2.07 -6.34
C PHE A 77 -14.03 1.28 -7.30
N VAL A 78 -14.74 2.00 -8.16
CA VAL A 78 -15.68 1.45 -9.12
C VAL A 78 -15.01 1.48 -10.48
N GLU A 79 -14.64 0.29 -10.92
CA GLU A 79 -14.03 0.07 -12.22
C GLU A 79 -15.08 0.26 -13.33
N GLN A 80 -14.67 0.95 -14.40
CA GLN A 80 -15.46 1.11 -15.61
C GLN A 80 -14.61 0.78 -16.84
N HIS A 81 -15.27 0.22 -17.86
CA HIS A 81 -14.70 0.00 -19.18
C HIS A 81 -15.63 0.61 -20.23
N ASN A 82 -15.11 1.55 -21.04
CA ASN A 82 -15.87 2.23 -22.10
C ASN A 82 -17.21 2.83 -21.63
N GLY A 83 -17.23 3.40 -20.43
CA GLY A 83 -18.42 3.97 -19.81
C GLY A 83 -19.36 2.94 -19.18
N GLU A 84 -19.02 1.65 -19.14
CA GLU A 84 -19.79 0.60 -18.47
C GLU A 84 -19.14 0.19 -17.15
N ILE A 85 -19.93 0.10 -16.08
CA ILE A 85 -19.43 -0.29 -14.76
C ILE A 85 -19.24 -1.81 -14.71
N SER A 86 -18.06 -2.25 -14.24
CA SER A 86 -17.74 -3.67 -14.05
C SER A 86 -18.66 -4.30 -13.01
N GLY A 87 -19.16 -5.51 -13.30
CA GLY A 87 -20.01 -6.27 -12.39
C GLY A 87 -19.38 -6.50 -11.01
N VAL A 88 -18.05 -6.67 -10.98
CA VAL A 88 -17.25 -6.84 -9.76
C VAL A 88 -17.39 -5.64 -8.84
N SER A 89 -17.53 -4.42 -9.38
CA SER A 89 -17.71 -3.22 -8.58
C SER A 89 -18.98 -3.26 -7.73
N PHE A 90 -20.06 -3.89 -8.22
CA PHE A 90 -21.29 -4.05 -7.44
C PHE A 90 -21.12 -5.07 -6.31
N GLU A 91 -20.38 -6.16 -6.53
CA GLU A 91 -20.04 -7.13 -5.49
C GLU A 91 -19.16 -6.50 -4.41
N MET A 92 -18.18 -5.69 -4.81
CA MET A 92 -17.32 -4.93 -3.90
C MET A 92 -18.08 -3.89 -3.09
N LEU A 93 -19.09 -3.24 -3.66
CA LEU A 93 -20.00 -2.39 -2.88
C LEU A 93 -20.80 -3.19 -1.85
N GLY A 94 -21.24 -4.41 -2.19
CA GLY A 94 -21.92 -5.31 -1.27
C GLY A 94 -21.06 -5.69 -0.05
N GLU A 95 -19.82 -6.14 -0.26
CA GLU A 95 -18.90 -6.45 0.85
C GLU A 95 -18.42 -5.17 1.57
N GLY A 96 -18.18 -4.10 0.83
CA GLY A 96 -17.83 -2.79 1.39
C GLY A 96 -18.92 -2.25 2.32
N ARG A 97 -20.20 -2.49 2.00
CA ARG A 97 -21.34 -2.11 2.85
C ARG A 97 -21.30 -2.84 4.19
N LYS A 98 -21.09 -4.15 4.17
CA LYS A 98 -20.97 -4.95 5.40
C LYS A 98 -19.83 -4.45 6.28
N LEU A 99 -18.69 -4.14 5.68
CA LEU A 99 -17.53 -3.61 6.40
C LEU A 99 -17.83 -2.22 6.99
N ALA A 100 -18.44 -1.34 6.22
CA ALA A 100 -18.81 0.00 6.67
C ALA A 100 -19.79 -0.05 7.86
N ASP A 101 -20.76 -0.97 7.82
CA ASP A 101 -21.71 -1.19 8.92
C ASP A 101 -21.02 -1.71 10.18
N GLN A 102 -20.09 -2.66 10.04
CA GLN A 102 -19.29 -3.18 11.16
C GLN A 102 -18.43 -2.11 11.82
N LEU A 103 -17.94 -1.14 11.03
CA LEU A 103 -17.13 -0.02 11.52
C LEU A 103 -17.98 1.15 12.02
N GLY A 104 -19.30 1.16 11.75
CA GLY A 104 -20.16 2.30 12.04
C GLY A 104 -19.86 3.53 11.18
N GLU A 105 -19.35 3.31 9.96
CA GLU A 105 -18.81 4.31 9.06
C GLU A 105 -19.58 4.36 7.73
N LYS A 106 -19.36 5.38 6.89
CA LYS A 106 -20.03 5.47 5.58
C LYS A 106 -19.31 4.64 4.52
N LEU A 107 -20.05 4.16 3.52
CA LEU A 107 -19.50 3.60 2.29
C LEU A 107 -19.44 4.68 1.20
N LEU A 108 -18.24 4.90 0.65
CA LEU A 108 -17.98 5.81 -0.44
C LEU A 108 -17.73 4.99 -1.72
N ALA A 109 -18.41 5.32 -2.81
CA ALA A 109 -18.08 4.81 -4.13
C ALA A 109 -17.29 5.87 -4.90
N ILE A 110 -16.20 5.49 -5.56
CA ILE A 110 -15.37 6.39 -6.35
C ILE A 110 -15.32 5.87 -7.77
N VAL A 111 -15.85 6.63 -8.73
CA VAL A 111 -15.85 6.28 -10.15
C VAL A 111 -15.18 7.40 -10.95
N LEU A 112 -14.22 7.03 -11.79
CA LEU A 112 -13.52 7.91 -12.71
C LEU A 112 -13.95 7.54 -14.13
N GLY A 113 -14.46 8.50 -14.89
CA GLY A 113 -14.99 8.22 -16.22
C GLY A 113 -15.36 9.48 -16.99
N HIS A 114 -16.14 9.31 -18.04
CA HIS A 114 -16.66 10.42 -18.85
C HIS A 114 -18.11 10.17 -19.24
N ASP A 115 -18.98 11.17 -19.07
CA ASP A 115 -20.41 11.08 -19.34
C ASP A 115 -21.12 9.89 -18.65
N MET A 116 -20.71 9.56 -17.41
CA MET A 116 -21.22 8.43 -16.63
C MET A 116 -22.20 8.81 -15.52
N HIS A 117 -22.70 10.05 -15.47
CA HIS A 117 -23.53 10.57 -14.38
C HIS A 117 -24.67 9.62 -13.96
N LYS A 118 -25.45 9.13 -14.93
CA LYS A 118 -26.59 8.24 -14.66
C LYS A 118 -26.16 6.92 -14.01
N LYS A 119 -25.04 6.36 -14.47
CA LYS A 119 -24.51 5.08 -13.94
C LYS A 119 -23.84 5.27 -12.59
N ALA A 120 -23.20 6.41 -12.38
CA ALA A 120 -22.66 6.78 -11.08
C ALA A 120 -23.78 6.87 -10.02
N ASP A 121 -24.93 7.46 -10.36
CA ASP A 121 -26.08 7.56 -9.46
C ASP A 121 -26.64 6.18 -9.07
N GLU A 122 -26.53 5.18 -9.95
CA GLU A 122 -27.00 3.83 -9.67
C GLU A 122 -26.21 3.13 -8.55
N LEU A 123 -24.96 3.53 -8.30
CA LEU A 123 -24.11 2.95 -7.25
C LEU A 123 -24.71 3.10 -5.85
N VAL A 124 -25.53 4.14 -5.63
CA VAL A 124 -26.27 4.33 -4.37
C VAL A 124 -27.21 3.16 -4.09
N LYS A 125 -27.83 2.59 -5.15
CA LYS A 125 -28.74 1.44 -5.02
C LYS A 125 -28.03 0.17 -4.52
N PHE A 126 -26.70 0.11 -4.68
CA PHE A 126 -25.86 -1.00 -4.28
C PHE A 126 -25.15 -0.77 -2.95
N GLY A 127 -25.57 0.25 -2.18
CA GLY A 127 -25.17 0.45 -0.78
C GLY A 127 -24.21 1.61 -0.53
N ALA A 128 -23.79 2.34 -1.58
CA ALA A 128 -22.96 3.53 -1.40
C ALA A 128 -23.75 4.67 -0.73
N ASP A 129 -23.24 5.22 0.37
CA ASP A 129 -23.83 6.42 1.01
C ASP A 129 -23.47 7.70 0.26
N LYS A 130 -22.31 7.71 -0.40
CA LYS A 130 -21.83 8.84 -1.20
C LYS A 130 -21.07 8.34 -2.41
N VAL A 131 -21.36 8.92 -3.56
CA VAL A 131 -20.65 8.67 -4.82
C VAL A 131 -19.79 9.88 -5.16
N TYR A 132 -18.50 9.65 -5.38
CA TYR A 132 -17.59 10.61 -6.00
C TYR A 132 -17.41 10.21 -7.46
N TYR A 133 -18.02 10.99 -8.35
CA TYR A 133 -17.82 10.87 -9.78
C TYR A 133 -16.87 11.96 -10.25
N VAL A 134 -15.78 11.56 -10.91
CA VAL A 134 -14.87 12.48 -11.58
C VAL A 134 -15.08 12.32 -13.07
N ASP A 135 -15.55 13.39 -13.71
CA ASP A 135 -15.73 13.46 -15.15
C ASP A 135 -14.49 14.05 -15.83
N GLY A 136 -13.97 13.34 -16.83
CA GLY A 136 -12.93 13.86 -17.71
C GLY A 136 -12.86 13.07 -19.01
N ALA A 137 -12.76 13.77 -20.15
CA ALA A 137 -12.68 13.13 -21.47
C ALA A 137 -11.48 12.18 -21.63
N ASN A 138 -10.41 12.37 -20.85
CA ASN A 138 -9.25 11.48 -20.80
C ASN A 138 -9.45 10.23 -19.93
N LEU A 139 -10.58 10.12 -19.23
CA LEU A 139 -10.94 9.00 -18.35
C LEU A 139 -11.92 8.03 -19.00
N VAL A 140 -12.22 8.19 -20.29
CA VAL A 140 -13.07 7.24 -21.06
C VAL A 140 -12.49 5.83 -21.00
N ASN A 141 -11.16 5.72 -21.17
CA ASN A 141 -10.44 4.46 -21.21
C ASN A 141 -9.42 4.38 -20.08
N PHE A 142 -9.24 3.18 -19.54
CA PHE A 142 -8.10 2.86 -18.70
C PHE A 142 -6.85 2.77 -19.61
N GLN A 143 -5.81 3.53 -19.30
CA GLN A 143 -4.53 3.53 -20.04
C GLN A 143 -3.56 2.50 -19.48
#